data_AF-A0A381YCV3-F1
#
_entry.id   AF-A0A381YCV3-F1
#
_cell.length_a   1.000
_cell.length_b   1.000
_cell.length_c   1.000
_cell.angle_alpha   90.00
_cell.angle_beta   90.00
_cell.angle_gamma   90.00
#
_symmetry.space_group_name_H-M   'P 1'
#
loop_
_entity.id
_entity.type
_entity.pdbx_description
1 polymer ?
#
loop_
_entity_poly.entity_id
_entity_poly.type
_entity_poly.pdbx_seq_one_letter_code
_entity_poly.pdbx_strand_id
1 'polypeptide(L)'
;MILRFKASVLSLSIVSLSLWGAADVSGYAGQARSQRQQMPVYRGGVDLVVLNVAVLDDDGEPVTGLTAEDFKISEDGVRQEIALFASSSNTPLDIALVLDMSGSVAASAPAIKRDAKAFLDALGPSDCVYFVPFQEVVHAGTWSAPDAAALIYLLNRIPLQGGTALYDALARGLANVNRARYPNLPEDQGSNDYLRVDGDNCGSPLPPASLGIPGSVRRTAVVVLSDGGDEHSEATYADTLVNAWSNTVPIFSIGVGDALEPVARRFRNTDKRIASMMDDSFRSTRLVWWLRAYSRELQKRLRFLSEITGGRLVLGNGPATVRDAFDEVVKMLRSSYLVGYNQPAGNVSPGISGLSWHQVDVEILEEDASFFVRPGYYRELHDRGGAEQIVRESLELIAAERHSEAVKQLDLAARLDPGYWPIYLHRARSLLRTDRLEDARDDLLATLELRPELGLAHELLADTVFRLGNFKLAWYHAIRAAQDGVDMLPLVSELMRVSEGPPDLAEQLSAVRIFVDVGPPAVEIDQATLLELLRVLRSEMSVATDIALVSKSSDATAALILETQVVSGRPRKLEGKLVIRDRDWRQAIRDEKLEIDDLDDQAEIKSGISKAAYEMRVWIQKTYGQ
;
A
#
# COMPACT_ATOMS: atom_id res chain seq x y z
N MET A 1 66.22 21.40 32.28
CA MET A 1 66.59 20.05 32.77
C MET A 1 65.96 19.05 31.81
N ILE A 2 66.42 18.92 30.57
CA ILE A 2 67.52 18.14 29.97
C ILE A 2 67.46 16.62 30.26
N LEU A 3 67.60 15.85 29.16
CA LEU A 3 67.92 14.41 28.96
C LEU A 3 66.71 13.47 28.85
N ARG A 4 66.34 12.89 27.69
CA ARG A 4 67.04 12.02 26.70
C ARG A 4 67.71 10.77 27.31
N PHE A 5 67.45 9.62 26.66
CA PHE A 5 68.28 8.39 26.42
C PHE A 5 67.43 7.13 26.62
N LYS A 6 67.54 6.00 25.91
CA LYS A 6 68.11 5.56 24.62
C LYS A 6 67.62 4.10 24.45
N ALA A 7 67.57 3.64 23.21
CA ALA A 7 67.30 2.25 22.80
C ALA A 7 68.43 1.26 23.13
N SER A 8 68.09 -0.04 23.09
CA SER A 8 68.87 -1.24 22.69
C SER A 8 67.90 -2.45 22.82
N VAL A 9 67.49 -3.25 21.84
CA VAL A 9 68.11 -4.03 20.74
C VAL A 9 68.85 -5.30 21.20
N LEU A 10 68.52 -6.41 20.52
CA LEU A 10 69.15 -7.76 20.45
C LEU A 10 68.85 -8.71 21.63
N SER A 11 68.55 -10.01 21.45
CA SER A 11 68.88 -10.92 20.34
C SER A 11 68.08 -12.23 20.43
N LEU A 12 67.82 -12.81 19.25
CA LEU A 12 67.41 -14.19 18.99
C LEU A 12 68.28 -15.24 19.71
N SER A 13 67.68 -16.38 20.07
CA SER A 13 68.24 -17.70 19.75
C SER A 13 67.13 -18.74 19.59
N ILE A 14 67.25 -19.46 18.48
CA ILE A 14 66.40 -20.52 17.91
C ILE A 14 66.91 -21.89 18.42
N VAL A 15 66.12 -22.95 18.17
CA VAL A 15 66.51 -24.37 18.01
C VAL A 15 66.36 -25.21 19.29
N SER A 16 65.79 -26.41 19.32
CA SER A 16 64.67 -27.11 18.65
C SER A 16 64.68 -28.58 19.13
N LEU A 17 63.52 -29.25 18.98
CA LEU A 17 63.31 -30.69 18.76
C LEU A 17 63.70 -31.75 19.81
N SER A 18 62.68 -32.48 20.29
CA SER A 18 62.46 -33.95 20.16
C SER A 18 61.29 -34.31 21.12
N LEU A 19 60.09 -34.76 20.75
CA LEU A 19 59.58 -35.85 19.91
C LEU A 19 59.96 -37.25 20.45
N TRP A 20 58.99 -37.92 21.10
CA TRP A 20 58.48 -39.29 20.84
C TRP A 20 57.56 -39.78 21.98
N GLY A 21 56.44 -40.43 21.65
CA GLY A 21 55.67 -41.29 22.57
C GLY A 21 54.16 -41.26 22.38
N ALA A 22 53.61 -42.21 21.61
CA ALA A 22 52.22 -42.37 21.23
C ALA A 22 51.32 -43.00 22.31
N ALA A 23 50.01 -42.67 22.31
CA ALA A 23 48.88 -43.60 22.14
C ALA A 23 47.54 -42.94 22.57
N ASP A 24 46.61 -42.87 21.62
CA ASP A 24 45.22 -42.39 21.72
C ASP A 24 44.36 -43.20 22.70
N VAL A 25 43.45 -42.54 23.44
CA VAL A 25 42.02 -42.94 23.58
C VAL A 25 41.18 -41.71 24.00
N SER A 26 40.31 -41.29 23.08
CA SER A 26 38.95 -40.75 23.26
C SER A 26 38.61 -39.76 24.38
N GLY A 27 38.12 -38.59 23.94
CA GLY A 27 37.05 -37.86 24.62
C GLY A 27 37.50 -36.55 25.24
N TYR A 28 37.21 -35.44 24.57
CA TYR A 28 36.73 -34.15 25.13
C TYR A 28 36.64 -33.14 23.97
N ALA A 29 35.62 -33.29 23.13
CA ALA A 29 35.12 -32.17 22.34
C ALA A 29 34.24 -31.33 23.27
N GLY A 30 34.76 -30.19 23.74
CA GLY A 30 34.06 -29.34 24.69
C GLY A 30 34.70 -27.96 24.85
N GLN A 31 34.20 -27.01 24.04
CA GLN A 31 34.11 -25.57 24.35
C GLN A 31 35.42 -24.78 24.53
N ALA A 32 36.03 -24.37 23.41
CA ALA A 32 36.70 -23.09 23.35
C ALA A 32 35.66 -22.01 23.02
N ARG A 33 35.16 -21.31 24.05
CA ARG A 33 34.41 -20.05 23.92
C ARG A 33 35.31 -19.03 23.23
N SER A 34 35.11 -18.77 21.94
CA SER A 34 35.57 -17.53 21.33
C SER A 34 34.63 -16.42 21.82
N GLN A 35 35.05 -15.71 22.88
CA GLN A 35 34.52 -14.38 23.14
C GLN A 35 34.89 -13.51 21.93
N ARG A 36 33.99 -13.42 20.94
CA ARG A 36 33.91 -12.25 20.07
C ARG A 36 33.68 -11.08 21.01
N GLN A 37 34.73 -10.28 21.23
CA GLN A 37 34.55 -8.92 21.72
C GLN A 37 33.56 -8.26 20.77
N GLN A 38 32.32 -8.11 21.23
CA GLN A 38 31.35 -7.24 20.58
C GLN A 38 31.98 -5.86 20.65
N MET A 39 32.56 -5.40 19.54
CA MET A 39 32.78 -3.98 19.36
C MET A 39 31.44 -3.29 19.63
N PRO A 40 31.41 -2.23 20.45
CA PRO A 40 30.19 -1.47 20.64
C PRO A 40 29.77 -0.96 19.26
N VAL A 41 28.70 -1.54 18.71
CA VAL A 41 28.07 -1.03 17.49
C VAL A 41 27.45 0.29 17.89
N TYR A 42 28.11 1.37 17.53
CA TYR A 42 27.57 2.70 17.67
C TYR A 42 26.40 2.82 16.67
N ARG A 43 25.17 2.56 17.14
CA ARG A 43 23.95 2.86 16.39
C ARG A 43 23.66 4.35 16.49
N GLY A 44 24.48 5.15 15.83
CA GLY A 44 24.12 6.52 15.47
C GLY A 44 23.46 6.46 14.09
N GLY A 45 22.21 6.00 14.02
CA GLY A 45 21.43 6.14 12.79
C GLY A 45 21.21 7.63 12.57
N VAL A 46 21.71 8.17 11.47
CA VAL A 46 21.29 9.48 11.00
C VAL A 46 19.98 9.22 10.25
N ASP A 47 18.86 9.70 10.77
CA ASP A 47 17.58 9.60 10.08
C ASP A 47 17.64 10.53 8.87
N LEU A 48 17.87 9.94 7.69
CA LEU A 48 17.99 10.66 6.43
C LEU A 48 16.63 10.66 5.73
N VAL A 49 16.11 11.86 5.44
CA VAL A 49 14.97 12.01 4.53
C VAL A 49 15.52 11.96 3.11
N VAL A 50 14.98 11.09 2.25
CA VAL A 50 15.40 10.97 0.84
C VAL A 50 14.22 11.31 -0.07
N LEU A 51 14.42 12.31 -0.92
CA LEU A 51 13.47 12.77 -1.93
C LEU A 51 13.89 12.28 -3.30
N ASN A 52 12.91 11.90 -4.12
CA ASN A 52 13.08 11.69 -5.54
C ASN A 52 12.57 12.94 -6.27
N VAL A 53 13.44 13.60 -7.03
CA VAL A 53 13.16 14.85 -7.74
C VAL A 53 13.37 14.63 -9.23
N ALA A 54 12.29 14.56 -10.02
CA ALA A 54 12.37 14.50 -11.48
C ALA A 54 12.33 15.91 -12.05
N VAL A 55 13.29 16.26 -12.93
CA VAL A 55 13.42 17.62 -13.50
C VAL A 55 13.27 17.56 -15.01
N LEU A 56 12.42 18.41 -15.57
CA LEU A 56 12.15 18.54 -17.01
C LEU A 56 12.25 20.01 -17.42
N ASP A 57 12.78 20.28 -18.60
CA ASP A 57 12.77 21.63 -19.18
C ASP A 57 11.37 22.02 -19.72
N ASP A 58 11.24 23.24 -20.24
CA ASP A 58 10.02 23.76 -20.85
C ASP A 58 9.54 22.93 -22.07
N ASP A 59 10.45 22.23 -22.74
CA ASP A 59 10.15 21.33 -23.86
C ASP A 59 9.70 19.93 -23.36
N GLY A 60 9.73 19.70 -22.04
CA GLY A 60 9.39 18.43 -21.41
C GLY A 60 10.49 17.38 -21.52
N GLU A 61 11.72 17.78 -21.81
CA GLU A 61 12.88 16.89 -21.89
C GLU A 61 13.64 16.81 -20.56
N PRO A 62 14.25 15.65 -20.24
CA PRO A 62 15.09 15.47 -19.05
C PRO A 62 16.21 16.50 -18.89
N VAL A 63 16.17 17.26 -17.79
CA VAL A 63 17.33 18.07 -17.38
C VAL A 63 18.36 17.15 -16.71
N THR A 64 19.52 17.00 -17.35
CA THR A 64 20.61 16.13 -16.87
C THR A 64 21.84 16.93 -16.47
N GLY A 65 22.62 16.40 -15.53
CA GLY A 65 23.89 17.01 -15.14
C GLY A 65 23.79 18.02 -14.00
N LEU A 66 22.62 18.17 -13.37
CA LEU A 66 22.49 18.98 -12.15
C LEU A 66 23.34 18.43 -11.02
N THR A 67 23.81 19.35 -10.18
CA THR A 67 24.65 19.13 -9.02
C THR A 67 23.89 19.46 -7.75
N ALA A 68 24.41 19.08 -6.57
CA ALA A 68 23.74 19.35 -5.30
C ALA A 68 23.58 20.87 -5.06
N GLU A 69 24.50 21.68 -5.58
CA GLU A 69 24.52 23.14 -5.48
C GLU A 69 23.35 23.81 -6.22
N ASP A 70 22.75 23.11 -7.18
CA ASP A 70 21.60 23.61 -7.96
C ASP A 70 20.28 23.48 -7.19
N PHE A 71 20.27 22.77 -6.05
CA PHE A 71 19.10 22.53 -5.24
C PHE A 71 19.15 23.30 -3.92
N LYS A 72 18.01 23.86 -3.52
CA LYS A 72 17.77 24.32 -2.14
C LYS A 72 16.58 23.56 -1.59
N ILE A 73 16.75 23.00 -0.39
CA ILE A 73 15.69 22.30 0.31
C ILE A 73 15.33 23.08 1.57
N SER A 74 14.04 23.25 1.81
CA SER A 74 13.51 23.63 3.11
C SER A 74 12.44 22.65 3.57
N GLU A 75 12.40 22.45 4.88
CA GLU A 75 11.35 21.71 5.55
C GLU A 75 10.64 22.65 6.52
N ASP A 76 9.32 22.76 6.43
CA ASP A 76 8.50 23.70 7.22
C ASP A 76 9.07 25.14 7.21
N GLY A 77 9.57 25.58 6.06
CA GLY A 77 10.22 26.89 5.88
C GLY A 77 11.64 26.99 6.45
N VAL A 78 12.20 25.93 7.05
CA VAL A 78 13.57 25.87 7.58
C VAL A 78 14.49 25.23 6.56
N ARG A 79 15.51 25.96 6.11
CA ARG A 79 16.53 25.47 5.17
C ARG A 79 17.28 24.25 5.72
N GLN A 80 17.45 23.23 4.89
CA GLN A 80 18.18 22.00 5.19
C GLN A 80 19.48 21.90 4.38
N GLU A 81 20.46 21.18 4.91
CA GLU A 81 21.72 20.87 4.22
C GLU A 81 21.60 19.51 3.51
N ILE A 82 21.97 19.47 2.22
CA ILE A 82 21.95 18.24 1.42
C ILE A 82 23.09 17.33 1.90
N ALA A 83 22.72 16.19 2.48
CA ALA A 83 23.62 15.17 2.99
C ALA A 83 23.83 14.01 1.99
N LEU A 84 22.91 13.82 1.04
CA LEU A 84 22.98 12.81 -0.01
C LEU A 84 22.56 13.44 -1.35
N PHE A 85 23.35 13.20 -2.39
CA PHE A 85 22.98 13.54 -3.76
C PHE A 85 23.38 12.42 -4.72
N ALA A 86 22.45 11.97 -5.55
CA ALA A 86 22.72 11.00 -6.62
C ALA A 86 21.84 11.26 -7.83
N SER A 87 22.31 10.86 -9.02
CA SER A 87 21.59 11.06 -10.27
C SER A 87 21.36 9.73 -10.98
N SER A 88 20.56 9.76 -12.04
CA SER A 88 20.26 8.55 -12.82
C SER A 88 21.47 7.92 -13.51
N SER A 89 22.51 8.70 -13.80
CA SER A 89 23.68 8.23 -14.53
C SER A 89 24.62 7.34 -13.70
N ASN A 90 24.49 7.38 -12.37
CA ASN A 90 25.35 6.64 -11.45
C ASN A 90 24.59 5.76 -10.44
N THR A 91 23.25 5.68 -10.54
CA THR A 91 22.42 4.85 -9.65
C THR A 91 21.46 3.97 -10.45
N PRO A 92 21.56 2.64 -10.32
CA PRO A 92 20.57 1.72 -10.88
C PRO A 92 19.16 1.94 -10.31
N LEU A 93 18.15 1.49 -11.04
CA LEU A 93 16.75 1.65 -10.71
C LEU A 93 16.09 0.30 -10.36
N ASP A 94 15.35 0.29 -9.26
CA ASP A 94 14.44 -0.78 -8.86
C ASP A 94 13.00 -0.31 -9.11
N ILE A 95 12.25 -1.03 -9.95
CA ILE A 95 10.88 -0.66 -10.33
C ILE A 95 9.92 -1.75 -9.89
N ALA A 96 8.86 -1.40 -9.17
CA ALA A 96 7.69 -2.24 -9.09
C ALA A 96 6.77 -1.95 -10.29
N LEU A 97 6.69 -2.88 -11.24
CA LEU A 97 5.78 -2.80 -12.37
C LEU A 97 4.46 -3.47 -11.97
N VAL A 98 3.50 -2.65 -11.56
CA VAL A 98 2.17 -3.07 -11.09
C VAL A 98 1.21 -3.02 -12.27
N LEU A 99 0.90 -4.19 -12.83
CA LEU A 99 0.21 -4.30 -14.11
C LEU A 99 -1.20 -4.86 -13.93
N ASP A 100 -2.20 -4.04 -14.24
CA ASP A 100 -3.60 -4.44 -14.26
C ASP A 100 -3.86 -5.42 -15.41
N MET A 101 -4.32 -6.61 -15.05
CA MET A 101 -4.67 -7.68 -15.98
C MET A 101 -6.16 -8.04 -15.86
N SER A 102 -6.99 -7.12 -15.37
CA SER A 102 -8.43 -7.32 -15.22
C SER A 102 -9.17 -7.36 -16.57
N GLY A 103 -10.46 -7.72 -16.52
CA GLY A 103 -11.32 -7.75 -17.71
C GLY A 103 -11.60 -6.36 -18.30
N SER A 104 -11.55 -5.28 -17.51
CA SER A 104 -11.87 -3.92 -17.99
C SER A 104 -10.81 -3.41 -18.99
N VAL A 105 -9.55 -3.81 -18.78
CA VAL A 105 -8.42 -3.44 -19.66
C VAL A 105 -8.22 -4.40 -20.85
N ALA A 106 -9.03 -5.47 -20.95
CA ALA A 106 -8.88 -6.52 -21.96
C ALA A 106 -8.86 -6.01 -23.41
N ALA A 107 -9.64 -4.95 -23.71
CA ALA A 107 -9.66 -4.34 -25.03
C ALA A 107 -8.33 -3.69 -25.44
N SER A 108 -7.49 -3.29 -24.47
CA SER A 108 -6.14 -2.75 -24.68
C SER A 108 -5.04 -3.80 -24.52
N ALA A 109 -5.38 -5.06 -24.22
CA ALA A 109 -4.42 -6.09 -23.83
C ALA A 109 -3.21 -6.28 -24.77
N PRO A 110 -3.38 -6.38 -26.11
CA PRO A 110 -2.25 -6.58 -27.00
C PRO A 110 -1.29 -5.38 -26.99
N ALA A 111 -1.82 -4.17 -26.80
CA ALA A 111 -1.03 -2.95 -26.69
C ALA A 111 -0.32 -2.88 -25.35
N ILE A 112 -1.03 -3.13 -24.24
CA ILE A 112 -0.47 -3.15 -22.88
C ILE A 112 0.72 -4.11 -22.82
N LYS A 113 0.58 -5.35 -23.32
CA LYS A 113 1.67 -6.34 -23.33
C LYS A 113 2.86 -5.89 -24.19
N ARG A 114 2.60 -5.37 -25.38
CA ARG A 114 3.64 -4.87 -26.29
C ARG A 114 4.38 -3.67 -25.71
N ASP A 115 3.65 -2.74 -25.12
CA ASP A 115 4.20 -1.47 -24.64
C ASP A 115 4.88 -1.65 -23.27
N ALA A 116 4.37 -2.53 -22.41
CA ALA A 116 5.08 -2.97 -21.22
C ALA A 116 6.40 -3.67 -21.57
N LYS A 117 6.43 -4.49 -22.64
CA LYS A 117 7.71 -5.02 -23.15
C LYS A 117 8.65 -3.90 -23.61
N ALA A 118 8.15 -2.92 -24.37
CA ALA A 118 8.96 -1.80 -24.83
C ALA A 118 9.52 -0.97 -23.66
N PHE A 119 8.73 -0.79 -22.60
CA PHE A 119 9.17 -0.19 -21.34
C PHE A 119 10.32 -0.99 -20.71
N LEU A 120 10.19 -2.31 -20.60
CA LEU A 120 11.26 -3.18 -20.10
C LEU A 120 12.54 -3.09 -20.97
N ASP A 121 12.39 -3.07 -22.29
CA ASP A 121 13.50 -2.91 -23.25
C ASP A 121 14.21 -1.54 -23.10
N ALA A 122 13.54 -0.52 -22.53
CA ALA A 122 14.09 0.81 -22.28
C ALA A 122 14.82 0.93 -20.94
N LEU A 123 14.77 -0.08 -20.06
CA LEU A 123 15.50 -0.08 -18.80
C LEU A 123 16.98 -0.44 -19.02
N GLY A 124 17.83 0.02 -18.10
CA GLY A 124 19.25 -0.29 -18.12
C GLY A 124 19.51 -1.74 -17.69
N PRO A 125 20.65 -2.33 -18.09
CA PRO A 125 21.00 -3.71 -17.73
C PRO A 125 21.30 -3.93 -16.24
N SER A 126 21.45 -2.86 -15.46
CA SER A 126 21.62 -2.91 -14.00
C SER A 126 20.33 -2.61 -13.23
N ASP A 127 19.26 -2.28 -13.94
CA ASP A 127 17.94 -2.04 -13.37
C ASP A 127 17.26 -3.37 -13.05
N CYS A 128 16.34 -3.35 -12.11
CA CYS A 128 15.62 -4.52 -11.65
C CYS A 128 14.13 -4.23 -11.58
N VAL A 129 13.32 -5.23 -11.95
CA VAL A 129 11.87 -5.11 -11.99
C VAL A 129 11.26 -6.12 -11.03
N TYR A 130 10.45 -5.60 -10.11
CA TYR A 130 9.51 -6.38 -9.33
C TYR A 130 8.16 -6.36 -10.05
N PHE A 131 7.85 -7.43 -10.77
CA PHE A 131 6.63 -7.52 -11.55
C PHE A 131 5.46 -7.99 -10.68
N VAL A 132 4.39 -7.20 -10.63
CA VAL A 132 3.18 -7.43 -9.82
C VAL A 132 1.95 -7.41 -10.73
N PRO A 133 1.62 -8.53 -11.38
CA PRO A 133 0.37 -8.64 -12.12
C PRO A 133 -0.80 -8.86 -11.17
N PHE A 134 -1.95 -8.25 -11.46
CA PHE A 134 -3.13 -8.38 -10.59
C PHE A 134 -4.45 -8.40 -11.37
N GLN A 135 -5.46 -9.00 -10.74
CA GLN A 135 -6.87 -9.08 -11.16
C GLN A 135 -7.73 -8.94 -9.91
N GLU A 136 -8.65 -9.88 -9.65
CA GLU A 136 -9.39 -10.02 -8.38
C GLU A 136 -8.48 -10.34 -7.21
N VAL A 137 -7.29 -10.87 -7.50
CA VAL A 137 -6.22 -11.13 -6.54
C VAL A 137 -4.91 -10.58 -7.08
N VAL A 138 -4.02 -10.22 -6.16
CA VAL A 138 -2.63 -9.89 -6.49
C VAL A 138 -1.87 -11.20 -6.63
N HIS A 139 -1.25 -11.44 -7.78
CA HIS A 139 -0.43 -12.64 -7.96
C HIS A 139 0.92 -12.48 -7.26
N ALA A 140 1.59 -13.62 -6.98
CA ALA A 140 2.94 -13.62 -6.44
C ALA A 140 3.88 -12.77 -7.31
N GLY A 141 4.45 -11.72 -6.73
CA GLY A 141 5.38 -10.85 -7.44
C GLY A 141 6.71 -11.55 -7.68
N THR A 142 7.41 -11.17 -8.76
CA THR A 142 8.70 -11.76 -9.12
C THR A 142 9.74 -10.68 -9.39
N TRP A 143 10.93 -10.85 -8.82
CA TRP A 143 12.08 -10.02 -9.16
C TRP A 143 12.72 -10.53 -10.44
N SER A 144 13.07 -9.64 -11.35
CA SER A 144 13.68 -10.04 -12.61
C SER A 144 14.47 -8.91 -13.24
N ALA A 145 15.54 -9.28 -13.95
CA ALA A 145 16.15 -8.39 -14.92
C ALA A 145 15.11 -8.02 -16.01
N PRO A 146 15.14 -6.80 -16.57
CA PRO A 146 14.15 -6.33 -17.53
C PRO A 146 14.01 -7.20 -18.79
N ASP A 147 15.12 -7.77 -19.26
CA ASP A 147 15.22 -8.56 -20.49
C ASP A 147 15.09 -10.08 -20.28
N ALA A 148 14.83 -10.52 -19.04
CA ALA A 148 14.76 -11.94 -18.73
C ALA A 148 13.60 -12.63 -19.47
N ALA A 149 13.90 -13.76 -20.12
CA ALA A 149 12.90 -14.54 -20.86
C ALA A 149 11.71 -14.99 -19.98
N ALA A 150 11.96 -15.25 -18.70
CA ALA A 150 10.96 -15.58 -17.69
C ALA A 150 9.90 -14.48 -17.53
N LEU A 151 10.33 -13.22 -17.36
CA LEU A 151 9.45 -12.08 -17.21
C LEU A 151 8.62 -11.84 -18.48
N ILE A 152 9.27 -11.89 -19.65
CA ILE A 152 8.58 -11.74 -20.94
C ILE A 152 7.56 -12.86 -21.16
N TYR A 153 7.85 -14.08 -20.74
CA TYR A 153 6.91 -15.19 -20.79
C TYR A 153 5.69 -14.94 -19.90
N LEU A 154 5.90 -14.51 -18.64
CA LEU A 154 4.82 -14.19 -17.70
C LEU A 154 3.90 -13.09 -18.24
N LEU A 155 4.49 -11.98 -18.69
CA LEU A 155 3.77 -10.86 -19.29
C LEU A 155 2.82 -11.31 -20.42
N ASN A 156 3.23 -12.29 -21.21
CA ASN A 156 2.43 -12.80 -22.33
C ASN A 156 1.35 -13.80 -21.92
N ARG A 157 1.56 -14.58 -20.84
CA ARG A 157 0.71 -15.71 -20.44
C ARG A 157 -0.50 -15.35 -19.58
N ILE A 158 -0.43 -14.24 -18.84
CA ILE A 158 -1.51 -13.87 -17.92
C ILE A 158 -2.78 -13.55 -18.74
N PRO A 159 -3.92 -14.21 -18.45
CA PRO A 159 -5.19 -13.90 -19.09
C PRO A 159 -5.64 -12.49 -18.68
N LEU A 160 -6.53 -11.84 -19.44
CA LEU A 160 -7.11 -10.56 -19.02
C LEU A 160 -8.60 -10.73 -18.73
N GLN A 161 -8.92 -10.94 -17.45
CA GLN A 161 -10.25 -11.29 -16.97
C GLN A 161 -10.38 -10.98 -15.47
N GLY A 162 -11.60 -11.08 -14.95
CA GLY A 162 -11.90 -10.80 -13.54
C GLY A 162 -12.00 -9.30 -13.24
N GLY A 163 -12.21 -8.99 -11.96
CA GLY A 163 -12.19 -7.62 -11.42
C GLY A 163 -10.80 -7.11 -11.05
N THR A 164 -10.78 -6.05 -10.24
CA THR A 164 -9.58 -5.23 -9.97
C THR A 164 -9.28 -5.12 -8.47
N ALA A 165 -8.08 -5.53 -8.05
CA ALA A 165 -7.53 -5.39 -6.69
C ALA A 165 -6.31 -4.45 -6.71
N LEU A 166 -6.54 -3.22 -7.19
CA LEU A 166 -5.53 -2.18 -7.41
C LEU A 166 -4.85 -1.76 -6.11
N TYR A 167 -5.61 -1.55 -5.04
CA TYR A 167 -5.07 -1.07 -3.76
C TYR A 167 -4.16 -2.11 -3.11
N ASP A 168 -4.56 -3.38 -3.12
CA ASP A 168 -3.71 -4.47 -2.63
C ASP A 168 -2.43 -4.62 -3.49
N ALA A 169 -2.55 -4.43 -4.82
CA ALA A 169 -1.41 -4.51 -5.74
C ALA A 169 -0.40 -3.37 -5.54
N LEU A 170 -0.88 -2.15 -5.29
CA LEU A 170 -0.06 -0.99 -4.95
C LEU A 170 0.67 -1.19 -3.62
N ALA A 171 -0.05 -1.65 -2.58
CA ALA A 171 0.56 -2.00 -1.30
C ALA A 171 1.66 -3.05 -1.48
N ARG A 172 1.42 -4.08 -2.31
CA ARG A 172 2.42 -5.10 -2.65
C ARG A 172 3.64 -4.50 -3.37
N GLY A 173 3.43 -3.60 -4.33
CA GLY A 173 4.51 -2.92 -5.05
C GLY A 173 5.38 -2.08 -4.13
N LEU A 174 4.77 -1.19 -3.35
CA LEU A 174 5.45 -0.31 -2.38
C LEU A 174 6.23 -1.13 -1.34
N ALA A 175 5.61 -2.18 -0.79
CA ALA A 175 6.20 -2.99 0.25
C ALA A 175 7.32 -3.93 -0.22
N ASN A 176 7.61 -4.04 -1.52
CA ASN A 176 8.64 -4.96 -2.00
C ASN A 176 9.65 -4.33 -2.96
N VAL A 177 9.37 -3.18 -3.58
CA VAL A 177 10.28 -2.51 -4.53
C VAL A 177 11.65 -2.20 -3.94
N ASN A 178 11.75 -1.97 -2.63
CA ASN A 178 13.02 -1.77 -1.96
C ASN A 178 13.62 -3.10 -1.51
N ARG A 179 14.51 -3.65 -2.35
CA ARG A 179 15.20 -4.93 -2.13
C ARG A 179 16.06 -4.96 -0.87
N ALA A 180 16.69 -3.84 -0.52
CA ALA A 180 17.52 -3.75 0.68
C ALA A 180 16.69 -3.77 1.97
N ARG A 181 15.45 -3.28 1.89
CA ARG A 181 14.49 -3.34 2.99
C ARG A 181 13.89 -4.74 3.12
N TYR A 182 13.64 -5.42 2.00
CA TYR A 182 12.91 -6.69 1.96
C TYR A 182 13.59 -7.73 1.05
N PRO A 183 14.65 -8.41 1.54
CA PRO A 183 15.42 -9.34 0.72
C PRO A 183 14.69 -10.63 0.38
N ASN A 184 13.67 -11.01 1.16
CA ASN A 184 12.84 -12.21 0.93
C ASN A 184 11.41 -11.79 0.60
N LEU A 185 10.87 -12.34 -0.49
CA LEU A 185 9.45 -12.18 -0.83
C LEU A 185 8.62 -13.14 0.02
N PRO A 186 7.44 -12.72 0.54
CA PRO A 186 6.56 -13.64 1.24
C PRO A 186 6.14 -14.79 0.32
N GLU A 187 6.23 -16.01 0.84
CA GLU A 187 5.83 -17.20 0.11
C GLU A 187 4.29 -17.22 0.00
N ASP A 188 3.74 -16.74 -1.12
CA ASP A 188 2.29 -16.70 -1.30
C ASP A 188 1.78 -18.14 -1.47
N GLN A 189 1.18 -18.72 -0.42
CA GLN A 189 0.72 -20.11 -0.38
C GLN A 189 -0.72 -20.30 -0.88
N GLY A 190 -1.38 -19.23 -1.36
CA GLY A 190 -2.80 -19.25 -1.75
C GLY A 190 -3.10 -19.03 -3.25
N SER A 191 -2.16 -18.53 -4.05
CA SER A 191 -2.43 -18.25 -5.47
C SER A 191 -2.13 -19.47 -6.34
N ASN A 192 -3.05 -19.85 -7.22
CA ASN A 192 -2.84 -20.86 -8.25
C ASN A 192 -1.52 -20.60 -9.02
N ASP A 193 -0.54 -21.47 -8.77
CA ASP A 193 0.90 -21.20 -8.83
C ASP A 193 1.51 -21.26 -10.23
N TYR A 194 0.74 -21.03 -11.30
CA TYR A 194 1.25 -21.15 -12.68
C TYR A 194 2.15 -19.97 -13.10
N LEU A 195 2.23 -18.93 -12.28
CA LEU A 195 2.99 -17.70 -12.55
C LEU A 195 4.27 -17.61 -11.69
N ARG A 196 4.53 -18.56 -10.80
CA ARG A 196 5.81 -18.64 -10.11
C ARG A 196 6.91 -18.99 -11.12
N VAL A 197 7.88 -18.11 -11.26
CA VAL A 197 9.09 -18.36 -12.03
C VAL A 197 10.29 -17.98 -11.17
N ASP A 198 11.33 -18.81 -11.20
CA ASP A 198 12.62 -18.58 -10.56
C ASP A 198 13.32 -17.37 -11.22
N GLY A 199 12.86 -16.18 -10.84
CA GLY A 199 13.48 -14.92 -11.19
C GLY A 199 14.38 -14.48 -10.04
N ASP A 200 15.65 -14.88 -10.05
CA ASP A 200 16.66 -14.14 -9.29
C ASP A 200 17.87 -13.78 -10.17
N ASN A 201 17.55 -13.30 -11.38
CA ASN A 201 18.54 -12.73 -12.30
C ASN A 201 18.91 -11.29 -11.93
N CYS A 202 18.38 -10.78 -10.81
CA CYS A 202 18.57 -9.42 -10.33
C CYS A 202 19.73 -9.28 -9.33
N GLY A 203 20.53 -10.34 -9.13
CA GLY A 203 21.63 -10.39 -8.16
C GLY A 203 21.13 -10.43 -6.71
N SER A 204 21.99 -10.55 -5.71
CA SER A 204 21.53 -10.56 -4.32
C SER A 204 21.12 -9.15 -3.84
N PRO A 205 20.09 -9.03 -2.98
CA PRO A 205 19.76 -7.77 -2.32
C PRO A 205 20.97 -7.15 -1.60
N LEU A 206 21.11 -5.82 -1.64
CA LEU A 206 22.17 -5.13 -0.89
C LEU A 206 21.88 -5.23 0.61
N PRO A 207 22.90 -5.48 1.46
CA PRO A 207 22.68 -5.56 2.89
C PRO A 207 22.26 -4.19 3.46
N PRO A 208 21.40 -4.12 4.50
CA PRO A 208 20.91 -2.85 5.06
C PRO A 208 22.02 -1.89 5.50
N ALA A 209 23.17 -2.42 5.95
CA ALA A 209 24.34 -1.63 6.33
C ALA A 209 25.01 -0.89 5.16
N SER A 210 24.61 -1.19 3.92
CA SER A 210 25.05 -0.47 2.74
C SER A 210 24.21 0.79 2.47
N LEU A 211 23.08 1.02 3.13
CA LEU A 211 22.31 2.26 2.98
C LEU A 211 23.17 3.46 3.41
N GLY A 212 23.35 4.45 2.53
CA GLY A 212 24.17 5.65 2.78
C GLY A 212 25.64 5.57 2.34
N ILE A 213 26.09 4.47 1.73
CA ILE A 213 27.41 4.39 1.09
C ILE A 213 27.30 4.90 -0.37
N PRO A 214 28.17 5.81 -0.84
CA PRO A 214 28.20 6.18 -2.25
C PRO A 214 28.39 4.94 -3.16
N GLY A 215 27.43 4.69 -4.07
CA GLY A 215 27.43 3.53 -4.99
C GLY A 215 26.55 2.34 -4.58
N SER A 216 25.94 2.36 -3.39
CA SER A 216 24.94 1.35 -2.95
C SER A 216 23.49 1.87 -2.95
N VAL A 217 23.31 3.15 -3.28
CA VAL A 217 21.99 3.77 -3.36
C VAL A 217 21.35 3.40 -4.69
N ARG A 218 20.19 2.74 -4.64
CA ARG A 218 19.36 2.45 -5.81
C ARG A 218 18.16 3.38 -5.78
N ARG A 219 17.75 3.86 -6.95
CA ARG A 219 16.49 4.60 -7.11
C ARG A 219 15.35 3.59 -7.08
N THR A 220 14.20 3.99 -6.55
CA THR A 220 13.00 3.15 -6.51
C THR A 220 11.83 3.88 -7.12
N ALA A 221 10.96 3.17 -7.84
CA ALA A 221 9.68 3.70 -8.31
C ALA A 221 8.62 2.61 -8.40
N VAL A 222 7.36 2.97 -8.20
CA VAL A 222 6.22 2.13 -8.58
C VAL A 222 5.67 2.68 -9.89
N VAL A 223 5.51 1.82 -10.90
CA VAL A 223 4.81 2.16 -12.14
C VAL A 223 3.56 1.29 -12.19
N VAL A 224 2.40 1.92 -12.03
CA VAL A 224 1.10 1.26 -12.09
C VAL A 224 0.40 1.57 -13.40
N LEU A 225 -0.13 0.55 -14.07
CA LEU A 225 -1.01 0.73 -15.22
C LEU A 225 -2.34 0.11 -14.88
N SER A 226 -3.40 0.93 -14.86
CA SER A 226 -4.77 0.55 -14.51
C SER A 226 -5.75 1.60 -15.05
N ASP A 227 -7.04 1.26 -15.12
CA ASP A 227 -8.10 2.26 -15.35
C ASP A 227 -8.49 3.03 -14.07
N GLY A 228 -7.97 2.60 -12.92
CA GLY A 228 -8.14 3.23 -11.61
C GLY A 228 -9.33 2.72 -10.79
N GLY A 229 -10.06 1.72 -11.30
CA GLY A 229 -11.11 1.03 -10.55
C GLY A 229 -10.54 0.08 -9.50
N ASP A 230 -11.27 -0.09 -8.39
CA ASP A 230 -10.97 -1.12 -7.40
C ASP A 230 -12.28 -1.73 -6.90
N GLU A 231 -12.38 -3.05 -7.00
CA GLU A 231 -13.57 -3.79 -6.59
C GLU A 231 -13.29 -4.88 -5.55
N HIS A 232 -12.07 -5.45 -5.56
CA HIS A 232 -11.77 -6.68 -4.83
C HIS A 232 -10.69 -6.52 -3.76
N SER A 233 -10.09 -5.33 -3.60
CA SER A 233 -9.08 -5.14 -2.56
C SER A 233 -9.70 -5.20 -1.17
N GLU A 234 -8.95 -5.77 -0.22
CA GLU A 234 -9.28 -5.66 1.21
C GLU A 234 -8.79 -4.32 1.80
N ALA A 235 -7.74 -3.74 1.21
CA ALA A 235 -7.31 -2.38 1.50
C ALA A 235 -8.26 -1.36 0.85
N THR A 236 -8.53 -0.27 1.54
CA THR A 236 -9.26 0.84 0.94
C THR A 236 -8.33 1.91 0.38
N TYR A 237 -8.90 2.93 -0.25
CA TYR A 237 -8.11 4.02 -0.77
C TYR A 237 -7.39 4.79 0.34
N ALA A 238 -8.06 4.98 1.49
CA ALA A 238 -7.43 5.57 2.67
C ALA A 238 -6.24 4.75 3.18
N ASP A 239 -6.36 3.42 3.25
CA ASP A 239 -5.24 2.54 3.61
C ASP A 239 -4.06 2.70 2.61
N THR A 240 -4.39 2.80 1.32
CA THR A 240 -3.41 3.00 0.24
C THR A 240 -2.70 4.35 0.36
N LEU A 241 -3.42 5.42 0.67
CA LEU A 241 -2.84 6.75 0.91
C LEU A 241 -1.87 6.72 2.10
N VAL A 242 -2.26 6.09 3.20
CA VAL A 242 -1.41 5.93 4.37
C VAL A 242 -0.13 5.17 4.02
N ASN A 243 -0.26 4.05 3.31
CA ASN A 243 0.90 3.28 2.86
C ASN A 243 1.81 4.11 1.94
N ALA A 244 1.25 4.80 0.95
CA ALA A 244 1.99 5.63 0.01
C ALA A 244 2.73 6.79 0.70
N TRP A 245 2.10 7.47 1.65
CA TRP A 245 2.70 8.56 2.42
C TRP A 245 3.87 8.11 3.29
N SER A 246 3.79 6.89 3.85
CA SER A 246 4.81 6.29 4.72
C SER A 246 6.04 5.80 3.95
N ASN A 247 5.93 5.71 2.62
CA ASN A 247 7.02 5.33 1.75
C ASN A 247 7.61 6.57 1.05
N THR A 248 8.90 6.51 0.70
CA THR A 248 9.59 7.55 -0.10
C THR A 248 9.60 7.22 -1.59
N VAL A 249 8.80 6.25 -2.01
CA VAL A 249 8.79 5.72 -3.37
C VAL A 249 7.76 6.48 -4.21
N PRO A 250 8.16 7.15 -5.29
CA PRO A 250 7.21 7.79 -6.21
C PRO A 250 6.35 6.76 -6.94
N ILE A 251 5.06 7.05 -7.07
CA ILE A 251 4.09 6.26 -7.83
C ILE A 251 3.78 6.98 -9.14
N PHE A 252 4.11 6.34 -10.27
CA PHE A 252 3.72 6.77 -11.60
C PHE A 252 2.53 5.95 -12.06
N SER A 253 1.42 6.61 -12.35
CA SER A 253 0.21 5.95 -12.83
C SER A 253 0.04 6.14 -14.33
N ILE A 254 -0.30 5.08 -15.04
CA ILE A 254 -0.68 5.10 -16.46
C ILE A 254 -2.16 4.74 -16.55
N GLY A 255 -3.00 5.75 -16.75
CA GLY A 255 -4.44 5.60 -16.85
C GLY A 255 -4.85 5.03 -18.21
N VAL A 256 -5.48 3.85 -18.24
CA VAL A 256 -5.98 3.22 -19.47
C VAL A 256 -7.45 3.60 -19.68
N GLY A 257 -7.72 4.85 -20.03
CA GLY A 257 -9.07 5.44 -19.95
C GLY A 257 -10.00 5.27 -21.16
N ASP A 258 -9.49 4.99 -22.36
CA ASP A 258 -10.28 5.10 -23.60
C ASP A 258 -10.33 3.81 -24.43
N ALA A 259 -10.50 2.66 -23.78
CA ALA A 259 -10.60 1.36 -24.47
C ALA A 259 -11.85 1.21 -25.39
N LEU A 260 -12.73 2.21 -25.48
CA LEU A 260 -13.94 2.21 -26.32
C LEU A 260 -13.96 3.26 -27.46
N GLU A 261 -13.02 4.21 -27.51
CA GLU A 261 -12.96 5.23 -28.57
C GLU A 261 -12.80 4.63 -30.00
N PRO A 262 -12.06 3.50 -30.22
CA PRO A 262 -11.96 2.88 -31.54
C PRO A 262 -13.28 2.28 -32.04
N VAL A 263 -14.11 1.75 -31.12
CA VAL A 263 -15.44 1.20 -31.44
C VAL A 263 -16.37 2.34 -31.85
N ALA A 264 -16.35 3.46 -31.13
CA ALA A 264 -17.11 4.67 -31.46
C ALA A 264 -16.72 5.30 -32.82
N ARG A 265 -15.48 5.16 -33.27
CA ARG A 265 -15.05 5.60 -34.63
C ARG A 265 -15.58 4.71 -35.75
N ARG A 266 -15.73 3.40 -35.50
CA ARG A 266 -16.26 2.44 -36.48
C ARG A 266 -17.74 2.71 -36.80
N PHE A 267 -18.51 3.13 -35.80
CA PHE A 267 -19.90 3.52 -35.99
C PHE A 267 -20.04 4.89 -36.69
N ARG A 268 -19.19 5.88 -36.36
CA ARG A 268 -19.16 7.21 -36.99
C ARG A 268 -18.87 7.20 -38.50
N ASN A 269 -18.05 6.27 -38.98
CA ASN A 269 -17.66 6.22 -40.40
C ASN A 269 -18.63 5.40 -41.27
N THR A 270 -19.58 4.68 -40.64
CA THR A 270 -20.62 3.91 -41.34
C THR A 270 -21.87 4.77 -41.64
N ASP A 271 -21.84 6.05 -41.27
CA ASP A 271 -23.01 6.96 -41.28
C ASP A 271 -23.36 7.63 -42.61
N LYS A 272 -22.57 7.49 -43.70
CA LYS A 272 -22.97 8.14 -44.97
C LYS A 272 -24.03 7.39 -45.77
N ARG A 273 -24.29 6.12 -45.48
CA ARG A 273 -25.26 5.30 -46.24
C ARG A 273 -26.51 4.89 -45.45
N ILE A 274 -26.48 4.97 -44.12
CA ILE A 274 -27.59 4.56 -43.24
C ILE A 274 -28.37 5.78 -42.70
N ALA A 275 -27.79 6.98 -42.79
CA ALA A 275 -28.40 8.23 -42.29
C ALA A 275 -29.73 8.65 -42.97
N SER A 276 -30.19 7.96 -44.01
CA SER A 276 -31.51 8.21 -44.64
C SER A 276 -32.60 7.23 -44.20
N MET A 277 -32.33 6.32 -43.26
CA MET A 277 -33.26 5.23 -42.89
C MET A 277 -33.54 5.07 -41.40
N MET A 278 -33.05 5.96 -40.53
CA MET A 278 -33.27 5.82 -39.08
C MET A 278 -33.74 7.12 -38.42
N ASP A 279 -34.73 6.94 -37.56
CA ASP A 279 -35.49 7.92 -36.77
C ASP A 279 -34.61 8.73 -35.79
N ASP A 280 -35.05 9.95 -35.48
CA ASP A 280 -34.31 11.05 -34.84
C ASP A 280 -34.01 10.82 -33.33
N SER A 281 -34.24 9.61 -32.80
CA SER A 281 -34.07 9.27 -31.38
C SER A 281 -32.67 8.79 -30.97
N PHE A 282 -31.72 8.66 -31.91
CA PHE A 282 -30.35 8.20 -31.64
C PHE A 282 -29.26 9.25 -31.84
N ARG A 283 -29.64 10.51 -32.10
CA ARG A 283 -28.69 11.63 -32.14
C ARG A 283 -28.53 12.22 -30.72
N SER A 284 -27.41 11.88 -30.09
CA SER A 284 -26.94 12.33 -28.76
C SER A 284 -27.46 11.52 -27.56
N THR A 285 -26.62 10.64 -27.00
CA THR A 285 -26.99 9.81 -25.84
C THR A 285 -26.06 10.05 -24.66
N ARG A 286 -26.68 10.33 -23.49
CA ARG A 286 -26.12 10.44 -22.13
C ARG A 286 -25.05 9.39 -21.76
N LEU A 287 -25.05 8.23 -22.43
CA LEU A 287 -24.11 7.12 -22.23
C LEU A 287 -22.64 7.50 -22.49
N VAL A 288 -22.36 8.33 -23.50
CA VAL A 288 -20.98 8.77 -23.83
C VAL A 288 -20.45 9.80 -22.83
N TRP A 289 -21.33 10.65 -22.30
CA TRP A 289 -20.97 11.62 -21.26
C TRP A 289 -20.72 10.92 -19.91
N TRP A 290 -21.49 9.85 -19.63
CA TRP A 290 -21.40 9.04 -18.43
C TRP A 290 -20.13 8.18 -18.35
N LEU A 291 -19.73 7.50 -19.45
CA LEU A 291 -18.44 6.78 -19.51
C LEU A 291 -17.23 7.71 -19.27
N ARG A 292 -17.30 8.94 -19.77
CA ARG A 292 -16.27 9.98 -19.58
C ARG A 292 -16.28 10.62 -18.19
N ALA A 293 -17.39 10.56 -17.46
CA ALA A 293 -17.45 11.07 -16.08
C ALA A 293 -16.89 10.02 -15.11
N TYR A 294 -17.18 8.73 -15.36
CA TYR A 294 -16.66 7.60 -14.59
C TYR A 294 -15.14 7.50 -14.63
N SER A 295 -14.53 7.56 -15.83
CA SER A 295 -13.06 7.54 -15.97
C SER A 295 -12.39 8.73 -15.30
N ARG A 296 -13.04 9.91 -15.25
CA ARG A 296 -12.49 11.10 -14.60
C ARG A 296 -12.37 10.96 -13.09
N GLU A 297 -13.31 10.30 -12.42
CA GLU A 297 -13.25 10.14 -10.96
C GLU A 297 -12.17 9.13 -10.54
N LEU A 298 -12.09 8.00 -11.23
CA LEU A 298 -11.03 7.00 -11.01
C LEU A 298 -9.64 7.59 -11.29
N GLN A 299 -9.53 8.38 -12.36
CA GLN A 299 -8.29 9.10 -12.66
C GLN A 299 -7.94 10.16 -11.61
N LYS A 300 -8.89 10.78 -10.90
CA LYS A 300 -8.57 11.69 -9.79
C LYS A 300 -7.88 10.95 -8.64
N ARG A 301 -8.34 9.75 -8.29
CA ARG A 301 -7.73 8.92 -7.23
C ARG A 301 -6.29 8.54 -7.58
N LEU A 302 -6.06 8.04 -8.80
CA LEU A 302 -4.73 7.73 -9.31
C LEU A 302 -3.83 8.97 -9.40
N ARG A 303 -4.38 10.09 -9.89
CA ARG A 303 -3.66 11.37 -9.99
C ARG A 303 -3.19 11.82 -8.62
N PHE A 304 -4.12 11.92 -7.66
CA PHE A 304 -3.82 12.36 -6.32
C PHE A 304 -2.75 11.48 -5.68
N LEU A 305 -2.91 10.15 -5.74
CA LEU A 305 -1.94 9.18 -5.22
C LEU A 305 -0.53 9.36 -5.85
N SER A 306 -0.49 9.61 -7.16
CA SER A 306 0.78 9.81 -7.86
C SER A 306 1.44 11.13 -7.45
N GLU A 307 0.68 12.22 -7.39
CA GLU A 307 1.19 13.55 -7.07
C GLU A 307 1.71 13.65 -5.62
N ILE A 308 1.01 13.05 -4.64
CA ILE A 308 1.46 13.09 -3.24
C ILE A 308 2.76 12.32 -2.98
N THR A 309 3.12 11.38 -3.86
CA THR A 309 4.36 10.60 -3.76
C THR A 309 5.51 11.21 -4.58
N GLY A 310 5.26 12.33 -5.27
CA GLY A 310 6.22 12.96 -6.20
C GLY A 310 6.29 12.28 -7.57
N GLY A 311 5.37 11.37 -7.86
CA GLY A 311 5.16 10.81 -9.20
C GLY A 311 4.12 11.59 -9.99
N ARG A 312 3.55 10.96 -11.02
CA ARG A 312 2.60 11.60 -11.94
C ARG A 312 1.62 10.60 -12.54
N LEU A 313 0.39 11.05 -12.79
CA LEU A 313 -0.54 10.36 -13.68
C LEU A 313 -0.30 10.77 -15.15
N VAL A 314 -0.02 9.78 -15.98
CA VAL A 314 0.04 9.90 -17.44
C VAL A 314 -1.17 9.19 -18.05
N LEU A 315 -1.79 9.78 -19.07
CA LEU A 315 -3.02 9.26 -19.67
C LEU A 315 -2.74 8.54 -20.98
N GLY A 316 -3.01 7.23 -21.03
CA GLY A 316 -2.94 6.41 -22.23
C GLY A 316 -4.31 6.29 -22.91
N ASN A 317 -4.60 7.14 -23.89
CA ASN A 317 -5.85 7.09 -24.67
C ASN A 317 -5.79 6.12 -25.88
N GLY A 318 -5.38 4.87 -25.64
CA GLY A 318 -5.28 3.81 -26.65
C GLY A 318 -3.85 3.30 -26.97
N PRO A 319 -3.70 2.39 -27.95
CA PRO A 319 -2.45 1.64 -28.17
C PRO A 319 -1.21 2.43 -28.59
N ALA A 320 -1.35 3.61 -29.20
CA ALA A 320 -0.20 4.45 -29.53
C ALA A 320 0.24 5.27 -28.31
N THR A 321 -0.74 5.72 -27.52
CA THR A 321 -0.54 6.61 -26.39
C THR A 321 -0.13 5.90 -25.09
N VAL A 322 -0.38 4.59 -24.95
CA VAL A 322 0.17 3.82 -23.82
C VAL A 322 1.70 3.76 -23.92
N ARG A 323 2.23 3.59 -25.14
CA ARG A 323 3.66 3.73 -25.41
C ARG A 323 4.17 5.13 -25.06
N ASP A 324 3.51 6.18 -25.54
CA ASP A 324 3.90 7.56 -25.23
C ASP A 324 3.90 7.81 -23.70
N ALA A 325 2.94 7.23 -22.99
CA ALA A 325 2.87 7.31 -21.54
C ALA A 325 4.04 6.61 -20.83
N PHE A 326 4.41 5.40 -21.29
CA PHE A 326 5.61 4.74 -20.80
C PHE A 326 6.88 5.52 -21.13
N ASP A 327 6.98 6.10 -22.33
CA ASP A 327 8.11 6.92 -22.73
C ASP A 327 8.24 8.16 -21.82
N GLU A 328 7.13 8.82 -21.47
CA GLU A 328 7.11 9.92 -20.50
C GLU A 328 7.57 9.47 -19.10
N VAL A 329 7.08 8.33 -18.62
CA VAL A 329 7.52 7.76 -17.33
C VAL A 329 9.01 7.43 -17.37
N VAL A 330 9.53 6.83 -18.45
CA VAL A 330 10.96 6.54 -18.61
C VAL A 330 11.79 7.82 -18.63
N LYS A 331 11.31 8.89 -19.30
CA LYS A 331 11.97 10.21 -19.26
C LYS A 331 12.10 10.72 -17.83
N MET A 332 11.00 10.72 -17.06
CA MET A 332 11.00 11.17 -15.66
C MET A 332 11.89 10.29 -14.77
N LEU A 333 11.83 8.97 -14.94
CA LEU A 333 12.70 8.05 -14.23
C LEU A 333 14.17 8.31 -14.57
N ARG A 334 14.51 8.64 -15.81
CA ARG A 334 15.88 8.98 -16.21
C ARG A 334 16.30 10.39 -15.83
N SER A 335 15.38 11.30 -15.56
CA SER A 335 15.67 12.66 -15.09
C SER A 335 15.60 12.80 -13.56
N SER A 336 15.46 11.70 -12.84
CA SER A 336 15.36 11.70 -11.37
C SER A 336 16.70 11.85 -10.66
N TYR A 337 16.69 12.70 -9.65
CA TYR A 337 17.76 12.92 -8.68
C TYR A 337 17.29 12.43 -7.31
N LEU A 338 18.16 11.76 -6.58
CA LEU A 338 17.97 11.49 -5.16
C LEU A 338 18.63 12.60 -4.38
N VAL A 339 17.83 13.35 -3.63
CA VAL A 339 18.31 14.42 -2.77
C VAL A 339 17.90 14.08 -1.35
N GLY A 340 18.87 13.90 -0.46
CA GLY A 340 18.61 13.58 0.93
C GLY A 340 19.24 14.56 1.89
N TYR A 341 18.59 14.76 3.02
CA TYR A 341 19.03 15.66 4.08
C TYR A 341 18.78 15.02 5.45
N ASN A 342 19.55 15.47 6.45
CA ASN A 342 19.40 14.97 7.81
C ASN A 342 18.11 15.51 8.40
N GLN A 343 17.30 14.62 8.95
CA GLN A 343 16.06 15.01 9.61
C GLN A 343 16.36 16.03 10.72
N PRO A 344 15.72 17.22 10.72
CA PRO A 344 15.98 18.22 11.75
C PRO A 344 15.51 17.74 13.12
N ALA A 345 16.34 18.00 14.14
CA ALA A 345 16.05 17.61 15.51
C ALA A 345 14.95 18.51 16.10
N GLY A 346 13.75 17.96 16.29
CA GLY A 346 12.69 18.57 17.10
C GLY A 346 11.66 19.38 16.31
N ASN A 347 10.46 18.80 16.20
CA ASN A 347 9.15 19.44 16.41
C ASN A 347 8.08 18.49 15.87
N VAL A 348 7.79 17.42 16.61
CA VAL A 348 6.56 16.65 16.39
C VAL A 348 5.45 17.47 17.04
N SER A 349 4.49 17.97 16.25
CA SER A 349 3.30 18.59 16.82
C SER A 349 2.55 17.54 17.66
N PRO A 350 2.21 17.82 18.93
CA PRO A 350 1.54 16.88 19.82
C PRO A 350 0.03 16.76 19.53
N GLY A 351 -0.38 16.88 18.26
CA GLY A 351 -1.78 16.67 17.87
C GLY A 351 -2.24 15.26 18.25
N ILE A 352 -3.55 15.09 18.38
CA ILE A 352 -4.22 13.84 18.82
C ILE A 352 -3.78 12.60 18.02
N SER A 353 -3.21 12.81 16.83
CA SER A 353 -2.92 11.78 15.85
C SER A 353 -1.48 11.24 15.88
N GLY A 354 -0.60 11.80 16.72
CA GLY A 354 0.78 11.29 16.89
C GLY A 354 1.66 11.34 15.63
N LEU A 355 1.22 12.08 14.62
CA LEU A 355 1.90 12.30 13.35
C LEU A 355 1.95 13.80 13.08
N SER A 356 3.09 14.29 12.59
CA SER A 356 3.19 15.66 12.08
C SER A 356 3.48 15.65 10.59
N TRP A 357 2.63 16.35 9.83
CA TRP A 357 2.95 16.72 8.45
C TRP A 357 4.15 17.66 8.47
N HIS A 358 5.13 17.38 7.60
CA HIS A 358 6.25 18.24 7.31
C HIS A 358 6.21 18.60 5.84
N GLN A 359 6.02 19.89 5.56
CA GLN A 359 6.08 20.40 4.20
C GLN A 359 7.53 20.39 3.73
N VAL A 360 7.76 19.95 2.51
CA VAL A 360 9.08 19.95 1.89
C VAL A 360 9.02 20.79 0.63
N ASP A 361 9.78 21.87 0.62
CA ASP A 361 9.93 22.74 -0.53
C ASP A 361 11.31 22.50 -1.15
N VAL A 362 11.31 22.27 -2.47
CA VAL A 362 12.52 22.15 -3.27
C VAL A 362 12.54 23.31 -4.25
N GLU A 363 13.62 24.09 -4.25
CA GLU A 363 13.89 25.09 -5.28
C GLU A 363 15.06 24.59 -6.13
N ILE A 364 14.92 24.73 -7.45
CA ILE A 364 16.00 24.49 -8.41
C ILE A 364 16.44 25.86 -8.94
N LEU A 365 17.74 26.11 -8.99
CA LEU A 365 18.31 27.40 -9.40
C LEU A 365 18.15 27.70 -10.90
N GLU A 366 17.77 26.70 -11.70
CA GLU A 366 17.49 26.84 -13.12
C GLU A 366 16.05 27.34 -13.32
N GLU A 367 15.89 28.58 -13.81
CA GLU A 367 14.60 29.30 -13.82
C GLU A 367 13.56 28.72 -14.82
N ASP A 368 14.01 27.94 -15.81
CA ASP A 368 13.18 27.42 -16.93
C ASP A 368 12.88 25.91 -16.80
N ALA A 369 12.90 25.35 -15.58
CA ALA A 369 12.69 23.93 -15.32
C ALA A 369 11.44 23.66 -14.48
N SER A 370 10.65 22.67 -14.91
CA SER A 370 9.58 22.06 -14.12
C SER A 370 10.13 20.86 -13.35
N PHE A 371 9.62 20.62 -12.14
CA PHE A 371 10.05 19.48 -11.33
C PHE A 371 8.90 18.81 -10.60
N PHE A 372 9.08 17.51 -10.36
CA PHE A 372 8.14 16.66 -9.67
C PHE A 372 8.83 16.09 -8.43
N VAL A 373 8.30 16.47 -7.27
CA VAL A 373 8.78 16.04 -5.96
C VAL A 373 7.57 15.92 -5.04
N ARG A 374 7.68 15.04 -4.05
CA ARG A 374 6.63 14.96 -3.02
C ARG A 374 6.51 16.30 -2.27
N PRO A 375 5.29 16.79 -2.00
CA PRO A 375 5.08 18.09 -1.33
C PRO A 375 5.44 18.07 0.17
N GLY A 376 5.66 16.88 0.72
CA GLY A 376 5.95 16.69 2.14
C GLY A 376 5.80 15.24 2.56
N TYR A 377 5.95 15.00 3.85
CA TYR A 377 5.86 13.67 4.44
C TYR A 377 5.37 13.73 5.88
N TYR A 378 4.84 12.61 6.38
CA TYR A 378 4.48 12.47 7.78
C TYR A 378 5.68 11.94 8.57
N ARG A 379 5.93 12.54 9.74
CA ARG A 379 6.90 12.05 10.72
C ARG A 379 6.17 11.36 11.86
N GLU A 380 6.59 10.14 12.14
CA GLU A 380 5.95 9.19 13.06
C GLU A 380 6.38 9.34 14.53
N LEU A 381 5.44 9.08 15.46
CA LEU A 381 5.70 8.55 16.81
C LEU A 381 5.80 7.00 16.84
N HIS A 382 5.31 6.31 15.79
CA HIS A 382 5.12 4.85 15.69
C HIS A 382 5.74 4.28 14.41
N ASP A 383 6.59 3.26 14.48
CA ASP A 383 7.32 2.68 13.33
C ASP A 383 6.44 1.68 12.56
N ARG A 384 5.58 2.17 11.65
CA ARG A 384 4.69 1.29 10.87
C ARG A 384 5.47 0.38 9.92
N GLY A 385 6.53 0.89 9.30
CA GLY A 385 7.41 0.09 8.44
C GLY A 385 8.04 -1.09 9.20
N GLY A 386 8.47 -0.87 10.44
CA GLY A 386 8.98 -1.92 11.33
C GLY A 386 7.89 -2.90 11.76
N ALA A 387 6.69 -2.41 12.07
CA ALA A 387 5.55 -3.27 12.40
C ALA A 387 5.17 -4.21 11.23
N GLU A 388 5.09 -3.68 10.01
CA GLU A 388 4.81 -4.44 8.77
C GLU A 388 5.89 -5.51 8.51
N GLN A 389 7.16 -5.16 8.72
CA GLN A 389 8.27 -6.12 8.60
C GLN A 389 8.10 -7.28 9.57
N ILE A 390 7.85 -6.98 10.84
CA ILE A 390 7.68 -8.01 11.88
C ILE A 390 6.46 -8.89 11.58
N VAL A 391 5.36 -8.32 11.10
CA VAL A 391 4.17 -9.09 10.70
C VAL A 391 4.54 -10.07 9.58
N ARG A 392 5.25 -9.63 8.53
CA ARG A 392 5.69 -10.52 7.45
C ARG A 392 6.58 -11.65 7.94
N GLU A 393 7.60 -11.35 8.74
CA GLU A 393 8.46 -12.38 9.34
C GLU A 393 7.66 -13.35 10.23
N SER A 394 6.65 -12.84 10.93
CA SER A 394 5.76 -13.65 11.77
C SER A 394 4.88 -14.58 10.94
N LEU A 395 4.50 -14.21 9.71
CA LEU A 395 3.78 -15.09 8.80
C LEU A 395 4.62 -16.30 8.36
N GLU A 396 5.93 -16.11 8.15
CA GLU A 396 6.85 -17.23 7.88
C GLU A 396 6.94 -18.19 9.08
N LEU A 397 6.99 -17.63 10.31
CA LEU A 397 6.93 -18.43 11.53
C LEU A 397 5.61 -19.20 11.64
N ILE A 398 4.48 -18.57 11.30
CA ILE A 398 3.15 -19.20 11.31
C ILE A 398 3.08 -20.34 10.29
N ALA A 399 3.59 -20.13 9.08
CA ALA A 399 3.66 -21.15 8.04
C ALA A 399 4.55 -22.34 8.46
N ALA A 400 5.62 -22.07 9.22
CA ALA A 400 6.47 -23.08 9.83
C ALA A 400 5.91 -23.68 11.15
N GLU A 401 4.64 -23.41 11.47
CA GLU A 401 3.94 -23.84 12.70
C GLU A 401 4.57 -23.36 14.03
N ARG A 402 5.46 -22.36 13.98
CA ARG A 402 6.15 -21.77 15.15
C ARG A 402 5.30 -20.67 15.81
N HIS A 403 4.06 -20.99 16.14
CA HIS A 403 3.04 -20.03 16.61
C HIS A 403 3.44 -19.26 17.88
N SER A 404 4.12 -19.90 18.84
CA SER A 404 4.55 -19.22 20.08
C SER A 404 5.62 -18.14 19.84
N GLU A 405 6.45 -18.32 18.81
CA GLU A 405 7.46 -17.31 18.43
C GLU A 405 6.82 -16.18 17.64
N ALA A 406 5.88 -16.51 16.74
CA ALA A 406 5.09 -15.51 16.03
C ALA A 406 4.33 -14.59 16.99
N VAL A 407 3.68 -15.12 18.02
CA VAL A 407 2.99 -14.29 19.04
C VAL A 407 3.94 -13.28 19.69
N LYS A 408 5.15 -13.72 20.08
CA LYS A 408 6.15 -12.82 20.71
C LYS A 408 6.61 -11.72 19.76
N GLN A 409 6.79 -12.03 18.48
CA GLN A 409 7.15 -11.05 17.46
C GLN A 409 6.00 -10.05 17.26
N LEU A 410 4.78 -10.53 17.13
CA LEU A 410 3.59 -9.69 16.97
C LEU A 410 3.32 -8.80 18.20
N ASP A 411 3.68 -9.24 19.40
CA ASP A 411 3.67 -8.38 20.60
C ASP A 411 4.64 -7.19 20.52
N LEU A 412 5.76 -7.35 19.81
CA LEU A 412 6.67 -6.24 19.53
C LEU A 412 6.09 -5.32 18.47
N ALA A 413 5.52 -5.89 17.40
CA ALA A 413 4.86 -5.11 16.34
C ALA A 413 3.72 -4.24 16.90
N ALA A 414 2.91 -4.77 17.83
CA ALA A 414 1.81 -4.04 18.46
C ALA A 414 2.27 -2.80 19.25
N ARG A 415 3.53 -2.79 19.71
CA ARG A 415 4.14 -1.62 20.38
C ARG A 415 4.70 -0.62 19.38
N LEU A 416 5.04 -1.07 18.17
CA LEU A 416 5.56 -0.21 17.11
C LEU A 416 4.42 0.55 16.44
N ASP A 417 3.32 -0.12 16.07
CA ASP A 417 2.10 0.50 15.53
C ASP A 417 0.84 -0.20 16.09
N PRO A 418 0.24 0.34 17.17
CA PRO A 418 -1.00 -0.21 17.74
C PRO A 418 -2.21 -0.13 16.80
N GLY A 419 -2.19 0.71 15.76
CA GLY A 419 -3.27 0.89 14.79
C GLY A 419 -3.20 -0.08 13.61
N TYR A 420 -2.15 -0.90 13.51
CA TYR A 420 -1.97 -1.84 12.41
C TYR A 420 -2.72 -3.16 12.68
N TRP A 421 -3.98 -3.21 12.26
CA TRP A 421 -4.91 -4.32 12.48
C TRP A 421 -4.40 -5.74 12.13
N PRO A 422 -3.54 -5.96 11.09
CA PRO A 422 -3.05 -7.30 10.78
C PRO A 422 -2.27 -7.94 11.92
N ILE A 423 -1.65 -7.14 12.80
CA ILE A 423 -0.93 -7.65 13.97
C ILE A 423 -1.85 -8.50 14.83
N TYR A 424 -3.01 -7.95 15.20
CA TYR A 424 -3.97 -8.60 16.08
C TYR A 424 -4.60 -9.81 15.40
N LEU A 425 -4.94 -9.72 14.12
CA LEU A 425 -5.51 -10.86 13.38
C LEU A 425 -4.54 -12.05 13.33
N HIS A 426 -3.27 -11.81 12.98
CA HIS A 426 -2.27 -12.88 12.87
C HIS A 426 -1.86 -13.42 14.25
N ARG A 427 -1.88 -12.58 15.29
CA ARG A 427 -1.61 -13.00 16.66
C ARG A 427 -2.75 -13.87 17.18
N ALA A 428 -4.01 -13.47 16.96
CA ALA A 428 -5.19 -14.28 17.25
C ALA A 428 -5.12 -15.66 16.60
N ARG A 429 -4.82 -15.73 15.30
CA ARG A 429 -4.65 -17.02 14.58
C ARG A 429 -3.61 -17.92 15.23
N SER A 430 -2.48 -17.36 15.66
CA SER A 430 -1.44 -18.10 16.38
C SER A 430 -1.86 -18.52 17.79
N LEU A 431 -2.60 -17.66 18.50
CA LEU A 431 -3.16 -17.96 19.82
C LEU A 431 -4.18 -19.11 19.75
N LEU A 432 -5.05 -19.14 18.73
CA LEU A 432 -5.99 -20.24 18.50
C LEU A 432 -5.29 -21.58 18.30
N ARG A 433 -4.13 -21.59 17.62
CA ARG A 433 -3.31 -22.80 17.41
C ARG A 433 -2.58 -23.25 18.68
N THR A 434 -2.49 -22.38 19.69
CA THR A 434 -1.93 -22.68 21.01
C THR A 434 -3.02 -22.81 22.10
N ASP A 435 -4.30 -22.91 21.69
CA ASP A 435 -5.49 -23.06 22.54
C ASP A 435 -5.69 -21.93 23.57
N ARG A 436 -5.17 -20.73 23.28
CA ARG A 436 -5.34 -19.52 24.10
C ARG A 436 -6.57 -18.73 23.67
N LEU A 437 -7.76 -19.32 23.88
CA LEU A 437 -9.03 -18.80 23.32
C LEU A 437 -9.43 -17.42 23.83
N GLU A 438 -9.20 -17.10 25.10
CA GLU A 438 -9.55 -15.79 25.67
C GLU A 438 -8.68 -14.68 25.09
N ASP A 439 -7.37 -14.92 24.99
CA ASP A 439 -6.43 -13.97 24.36
C ASP A 439 -6.75 -13.80 22.87
N ALA A 440 -7.09 -14.89 22.17
CA ALA A 440 -7.49 -14.82 20.76
C ALA A 440 -8.79 -14.03 20.56
N ARG A 441 -9.78 -14.19 21.45
CA ARG A 441 -11.01 -13.39 21.45
C ARG A 441 -10.68 -11.91 21.57
N ASP A 442 -9.81 -11.54 22.51
CA ASP A 442 -9.47 -10.15 22.77
C ASP A 442 -8.74 -9.51 21.58
N ASP A 443 -7.82 -10.25 20.94
CA ASP A 443 -7.17 -9.80 19.70
C ASP A 443 -8.14 -9.68 18.50
N LEU A 444 -9.12 -10.57 18.39
CA LEU A 444 -10.14 -10.48 17.35
C LEU A 444 -11.10 -9.31 17.58
N LEU A 445 -11.42 -8.98 18.84
CA LEU A 445 -12.17 -7.77 19.18
C LEU A 445 -11.37 -6.51 18.84
N ALA A 446 -10.07 -6.48 19.14
CA ALA A 446 -9.19 -5.37 18.74
C ALA A 446 -9.10 -5.22 17.21
N THR A 447 -9.08 -6.35 16.48
CA THR A 447 -9.14 -6.34 15.01
C THR A 447 -10.44 -5.71 14.52
N LEU A 448 -11.59 -6.07 15.10
CA LEU A 448 -12.90 -5.56 14.71
C LEU A 448 -13.17 -4.12 15.18
N GLU A 449 -12.44 -3.63 16.20
CA GLU A 449 -12.47 -2.21 16.56
C GLU A 449 -11.81 -1.33 15.47
N LEU A 450 -10.78 -1.87 14.80
CA LEU A 450 -10.07 -1.21 13.70
C LEU A 450 -10.73 -1.47 12.33
N ARG A 451 -11.28 -2.68 12.13
CA ARG A 451 -11.88 -3.17 10.88
C ARG A 451 -13.20 -3.91 11.15
N PRO A 452 -14.29 -3.21 11.52
CA PRO A 452 -15.57 -3.84 11.87
C PRO A 452 -16.27 -4.54 10.69
N GLU A 453 -15.82 -4.31 9.46
CA GLU A 453 -16.33 -4.93 8.23
C GLU A 453 -15.66 -6.27 7.89
N LEU A 454 -14.62 -6.67 8.62
CA LEU A 454 -13.79 -7.82 8.24
C LEU A 454 -14.48 -9.15 8.56
N GLY A 455 -15.10 -9.78 7.55
CA GLY A 455 -15.85 -11.03 7.68
C GLY A 455 -15.02 -12.17 8.27
N LEU A 456 -13.75 -12.29 7.88
CA LEU A 456 -12.83 -13.29 8.41
C LEU A 456 -12.58 -13.14 9.91
N ALA A 457 -12.46 -11.92 10.43
CA ALA A 457 -12.30 -11.71 11.88
C ALA A 457 -13.59 -12.08 12.61
N HIS A 458 -14.75 -11.78 12.02
CA HIS A 458 -16.04 -12.24 12.52
C HIS A 458 -16.19 -13.76 12.52
N GLU A 459 -15.76 -14.46 11.48
CA GLU A 459 -15.76 -15.93 11.41
C GLU A 459 -14.93 -16.53 12.56
N LEU A 460 -13.67 -16.10 12.67
CA LEU A 460 -12.76 -16.58 13.71
C LEU A 460 -13.31 -16.27 15.11
N LEU A 461 -13.90 -15.10 15.30
CA LEU A 461 -14.47 -14.72 16.60
C LEU A 461 -15.72 -15.54 16.90
N ALA A 462 -16.58 -15.79 15.91
CA ALA A 462 -17.78 -16.62 16.06
C ALA A 462 -17.42 -18.04 16.52
N ASP A 463 -16.43 -18.69 15.89
CA ASP A 463 -15.93 -20.00 16.32
C ASP A 463 -15.31 -19.92 17.73
N THR A 464 -14.47 -18.92 17.98
CA THR A 464 -13.79 -18.75 19.27
C THR A 464 -14.79 -18.61 20.42
N VAL A 465 -15.80 -17.75 20.26
CA VAL A 465 -16.80 -17.52 21.30
C VAL A 465 -17.82 -18.64 21.40
N PHE A 466 -18.07 -19.39 20.32
CA PHE A 466 -18.82 -20.64 20.36
C PHE A 466 -18.10 -21.67 21.25
N ARG A 467 -16.79 -21.85 21.07
CA ARG A 467 -15.96 -22.76 21.90
C ARG A 467 -15.88 -22.32 23.36
N LEU A 468 -15.96 -21.01 23.62
CA LEU A 468 -16.07 -20.44 24.97
C LEU A 468 -17.50 -20.53 25.56
N GLY A 469 -18.48 -21.06 24.82
CA GLY A 469 -19.87 -21.24 25.26
C GLY A 469 -20.74 -19.98 25.19
N ASN A 470 -20.30 -18.91 24.54
CA ASN A 470 -21.06 -17.69 24.34
C ASN A 470 -21.81 -17.70 23.01
N PHE A 471 -22.89 -18.49 22.95
CA PHE A 471 -23.65 -18.73 21.71
C PHE A 471 -24.35 -17.49 21.15
N LYS A 472 -24.76 -16.55 22.01
CA LYS A 472 -25.37 -15.29 21.58
C LYS A 472 -24.38 -14.45 20.77
N LEU A 473 -23.15 -14.35 21.27
CA LEU A 473 -22.10 -13.61 20.57
C LEU A 473 -21.63 -14.37 19.31
N ALA A 474 -21.64 -15.70 19.35
CA ALA A 474 -21.32 -16.53 18.19
C ALA A 474 -22.34 -16.34 17.05
N TRP A 475 -23.64 -16.28 17.34
CA TRP A 475 -24.67 -15.95 16.36
C TRP A 475 -24.45 -14.57 15.75
N TYR A 476 -24.20 -13.55 16.58
CA TYR A 476 -23.95 -12.19 16.09
C TYR A 476 -22.80 -12.15 15.08
N HIS A 477 -21.65 -12.72 15.43
CA HIS A 477 -20.49 -12.71 14.53
C HIS A 477 -20.63 -13.65 13.34
N ALA A 478 -21.35 -14.78 13.47
CA ALA A 478 -21.64 -15.64 12.33
C ALA A 478 -22.51 -14.92 11.28
N ILE A 479 -23.48 -14.12 11.72
CA ILE A 479 -24.30 -13.31 10.80
C ILE A 479 -23.45 -12.24 10.13
N ARG A 480 -22.60 -11.52 10.88
CA ARG A 480 -21.69 -10.52 10.31
C ARG A 480 -20.71 -11.10 9.30
N ALA A 481 -20.14 -12.27 9.59
CA ALA A 481 -19.28 -12.98 8.64
C ALA A 481 -20.03 -13.38 7.36
N ALA A 482 -21.24 -13.93 7.49
CA ALA A 482 -22.07 -14.30 6.35
C ALA A 482 -22.50 -13.09 5.49
N GLN A 483 -22.78 -11.95 6.13
CA GLN A 483 -23.08 -10.68 5.48
C GLN A 483 -21.92 -10.18 4.59
N ASP A 484 -20.67 -10.47 4.97
CA ASP A 484 -19.45 -10.20 4.20
C ASP A 484 -19.08 -11.35 3.23
N GLY A 485 -20.01 -12.29 2.99
CA GLY A 485 -19.84 -13.37 2.00
C GLY A 485 -19.06 -14.60 2.50
N VAL A 486 -18.74 -14.70 3.79
CA VAL A 486 -18.09 -15.89 4.36
C VAL A 486 -19.10 -17.05 4.47
N ASP A 487 -18.70 -18.26 4.07
CA ASP A 487 -19.53 -19.45 4.22
C ASP A 487 -19.57 -19.92 5.68
N MET A 488 -20.62 -19.52 6.39
CA MET A 488 -20.84 -19.87 7.79
C MET A 488 -21.70 -21.12 7.99
N LEU A 489 -22.09 -21.84 6.93
CA LEU A 489 -22.94 -23.03 7.04
C LEU A 489 -22.42 -24.08 8.03
N PRO A 490 -21.11 -24.39 8.09
CA PRO A 490 -20.60 -25.37 9.05
C PRO A 490 -20.87 -24.95 10.51
N LEU A 491 -20.52 -23.71 10.89
CA LEU A 491 -20.69 -23.24 12.26
C LEU A 491 -22.16 -23.01 12.61
N VAL A 492 -22.96 -22.44 11.70
CA VAL A 492 -24.39 -22.20 11.91
C VAL A 492 -25.15 -23.51 12.14
N SER A 493 -24.76 -24.59 11.45
CA SER A 493 -25.35 -25.91 11.66
C SER A 493 -25.10 -26.45 13.07
N GLU A 494 -23.92 -26.20 13.65
CA GLU A 494 -23.62 -26.56 15.03
C GLU A 494 -24.33 -25.64 16.03
N LEU A 495 -24.38 -24.33 15.76
CA LEU A 495 -25.10 -23.35 16.58
C LEU A 495 -26.57 -23.71 16.73
N MET A 496 -27.27 -24.05 15.64
CA MET A 496 -28.68 -24.44 15.68
C MET A 496 -28.99 -25.67 16.54
N ARG A 497 -27.98 -26.52 16.83
CA ARG A 497 -28.16 -27.69 17.71
C ARG A 497 -28.12 -27.32 19.20
N VAL A 498 -27.46 -26.21 19.55
CA VAL A 498 -27.17 -25.83 20.93
C VAL A 498 -27.80 -24.50 21.37
N SER A 499 -28.23 -23.67 20.41
CA SER A 499 -28.86 -22.37 20.65
C SER A 499 -29.85 -22.04 19.55
N GLU A 500 -30.99 -21.48 19.93
CA GLU A 500 -31.91 -20.85 18.97
C GLU A 500 -31.23 -19.65 18.31
N GLY A 501 -31.47 -19.47 17.01
CA GLY A 501 -31.03 -18.29 16.27
C GLY A 501 -31.88 -17.06 16.62
N PRO A 502 -31.41 -15.85 16.28
CA PRO A 502 -32.19 -14.64 16.50
C PRO A 502 -33.48 -14.65 15.66
N PRO A 503 -34.59 -14.09 16.17
CA PRO A 503 -35.90 -14.15 15.50
C PRO A 503 -35.94 -13.42 14.14
N ASP A 504 -35.05 -12.45 13.96
CA ASP A 504 -34.86 -11.61 12.78
C ASP A 504 -33.69 -12.09 11.89
N LEU A 505 -33.24 -13.34 12.05
CA LEU A 505 -32.10 -13.90 11.30
C LEU A 505 -32.22 -13.70 9.78
N ALA A 506 -33.40 -13.95 9.21
CA ALA A 506 -33.63 -13.79 7.77
C ALA A 506 -33.48 -12.32 7.32
N GLU A 507 -33.98 -11.38 8.11
CA GLU A 507 -33.88 -9.95 7.85
C GLU A 507 -32.42 -9.49 7.90
N GLN A 508 -31.68 -9.89 8.95
CA GLN A 508 -30.26 -9.58 9.09
C GLN A 508 -29.44 -10.14 7.91
N LEU A 509 -29.69 -11.38 7.47
CA LEU A 509 -28.97 -11.95 6.32
C LEU A 509 -29.30 -11.26 4.98
N SER A 510 -30.45 -10.57 4.90
CA SER A 510 -30.85 -9.76 3.74
C SER A 510 -30.46 -8.28 3.83
N ALA A 511 -29.71 -7.90 4.87
CA ALA A 511 -29.30 -6.53 5.13
C ALA A 511 -28.63 -5.85 3.93
N VAL A 512 -28.78 -4.54 3.84
CA VAL A 512 -28.11 -3.74 2.80
C VAL A 512 -26.61 -3.79 3.03
N ARG A 513 -25.86 -4.26 2.02
CA ARG A 513 -24.40 -4.34 2.07
C ARG A 513 -23.78 -3.01 1.67
N ILE A 514 -22.98 -2.42 2.55
CA ILE A 514 -22.38 -1.11 2.38
C ILE A 514 -20.87 -1.20 2.53
N PHE A 515 -20.16 -0.78 1.49
CA PHE A 515 -18.73 -0.55 1.56
C PHE A 515 -18.47 0.89 2.06
N VAL A 516 -17.52 1.07 2.96
CA VAL A 516 -17.22 2.37 3.58
C VAL A 516 -15.75 2.73 3.34
N ASP A 517 -15.52 3.90 2.74
CA ASP A 517 -14.18 4.41 2.43
C ASP A 517 -14.14 5.95 2.48
N VAL A 518 -12.94 6.52 2.42
CA VAL A 518 -12.71 7.95 2.29
C VAL A 518 -12.17 8.24 0.89
N GLY A 519 -12.72 9.28 0.24
CA GLY A 519 -12.24 9.75 -1.05
C GLY A 519 -10.88 10.45 -0.96
N PRO A 520 -10.32 10.88 -2.10
CA PRO A 520 -9.10 11.70 -2.12
C PRO A 520 -9.29 12.97 -1.29
N PRO A 521 -8.45 13.17 -0.25
CA PRO A 521 -8.53 14.37 0.57
C PRO A 521 -7.99 15.57 -0.21
N ALA A 522 -8.30 16.78 0.24
CA ALA A 522 -7.78 18.01 -0.36
C ALA A 522 -6.30 18.31 -0.02
N VAL A 523 -5.43 17.30 0.08
CA VAL A 523 -3.99 17.37 0.44
C VAL A 523 -3.70 17.68 1.93
N GLU A 524 -4.54 18.41 2.65
CA GLU A 524 -4.24 18.90 4.02
C GLU A 524 -4.61 17.95 5.19
N ILE A 525 -5.17 16.76 4.92
CA ILE A 525 -5.57 15.81 5.99
C ILE A 525 -4.40 14.88 6.33
N ASP A 526 -4.06 14.79 7.62
CA ASP A 526 -3.05 13.85 8.10
C ASP A 526 -3.48 12.39 8.13
N GLN A 527 -2.50 11.49 8.00
CA GLN A 527 -2.67 10.05 7.98
C GLN A 527 -3.56 9.53 9.11
N ALA A 528 -3.27 9.94 10.35
CA ALA A 528 -3.99 9.42 11.51
C ALA A 528 -5.37 10.06 11.65
N THR A 529 -5.55 11.31 11.23
CA THR A 529 -6.89 11.90 11.07
C THR A 529 -7.70 11.15 10.00
N LEU A 530 -7.11 10.82 8.84
CA LEU A 530 -7.79 10.08 7.78
C LEU A 530 -8.25 8.68 8.27
N LEU A 531 -7.36 7.96 8.94
CA LEU A 531 -7.67 6.66 9.53
C LEU A 531 -8.73 6.77 10.63
N GLU A 532 -8.66 7.81 11.45
CA GLU A 532 -9.66 8.05 12.50
C GLU A 532 -11.04 8.37 11.93
N LEU A 533 -11.12 9.24 10.91
CA LEU A 533 -12.37 9.53 10.19
C LEU A 533 -12.99 8.23 9.63
N LEU A 534 -12.17 7.39 8.97
CA LEU A 534 -12.62 6.12 8.43
C LEU A 534 -13.08 5.16 9.54
N ARG A 535 -12.32 5.05 10.62
CA ARG A 535 -12.63 4.19 11.77
C ARG A 535 -13.95 4.60 12.44
N VAL A 536 -14.11 5.88 12.74
CA VAL A 536 -15.34 6.43 13.32
C VAL A 536 -16.52 6.18 12.39
N LEU A 537 -16.37 6.46 11.09
CA LEU A 537 -17.44 6.24 10.11
C LEU A 537 -17.86 4.77 10.06
N ARG A 538 -16.91 3.83 9.97
CA ARG A 538 -17.19 2.39 10.01
C ARG A 538 -17.85 1.98 11.32
N SER A 539 -17.34 2.48 12.45
CA SER A 539 -17.91 2.18 13.77
C SER A 539 -19.36 2.66 13.90
N GLU A 540 -19.70 3.84 13.37
CA GLU A 540 -21.07 4.37 13.46
C GLU A 540 -22.03 3.61 12.53
N MET A 541 -21.54 3.18 11.37
CA MET A 541 -22.33 2.40 10.41
C MET A 541 -22.54 0.94 10.86
N SER A 542 -21.61 0.34 11.62
CA SER A 542 -21.71 -1.05 12.08
C SER A 542 -22.74 -1.28 13.19
N VAL A 543 -23.26 -0.22 13.82
CA VAL A 543 -24.24 -0.31 14.92
C VAL A 543 -25.59 -0.86 14.47
N ALA A 544 -25.95 -0.70 13.19
CA ALA A 544 -27.24 -1.14 12.67
C ALA A 544 -27.25 -2.65 12.38
N THR A 545 -28.31 -3.35 12.75
CA THR A 545 -28.47 -4.80 12.47
C THR A 545 -28.95 -5.08 11.04
N ASP A 546 -29.60 -4.10 10.42
CA ASP A 546 -30.17 -4.13 9.07
C ASP A 546 -29.26 -3.54 7.99
N ILE A 547 -28.06 -3.09 8.40
CA ILE A 547 -26.95 -2.76 7.50
C ILE A 547 -25.82 -3.75 7.76
N ALA A 548 -25.30 -4.30 6.66
CA ALA A 548 -24.11 -5.10 6.61
C ALA A 548 -22.95 -4.22 6.13
N LEU A 549 -21.89 -4.10 6.92
CA LEU A 549 -20.63 -3.59 6.38
C LEU A 549 -19.93 -4.72 5.64
N VAL A 550 -19.41 -4.40 4.46
CA VAL A 550 -18.63 -5.35 3.67
C VAL A 550 -17.22 -4.83 3.44
N SER A 551 -16.27 -5.76 3.44
CA SER A 551 -14.84 -5.50 3.28
C SER A 551 -14.46 -5.18 1.83
N LYS A 552 -15.24 -5.65 0.86
CA LYS A 552 -14.99 -5.47 -0.58
C LYS A 552 -16.14 -4.74 -1.24
N SER A 553 -15.81 -3.88 -2.20
CA SER A 553 -16.84 -3.10 -2.88
C SER A 553 -17.63 -3.94 -3.90
N SER A 554 -17.06 -5.03 -4.42
CA SER A 554 -17.74 -6.02 -5.27
C SER A 554 -18.96 -6.66 -4.60
N ASP A 555 -18.89 -6.81 -3.27
CA ASP A 555 -19.92 -7.40 -2.42
C ASP A 555 -20.95 -6.37 -1.95
N ALA A 556 -20.71 -5.08 -2.18
CA ALA A 556 -21.59 -4.02 -1.75
C ALA A 556 -22.81 -3.84 -2.67
N THR A 557 -23.92 -3.39 -2.08
CA THR A 557 -25.09 -2.87 -2.80
C THR A 557 -24.96 -1.37 -3.05
N ALA A 558 -24.23 -0.68 -2.18
CA ALA A 558 -23.93 0.74 -2.26
C ALA A 558 -22.59 1.06 -1.56
N ALA A 559 -21.94 2.16 -1.94
CA ALA A 559 -20.70 2.61 -1.31
C ALA A 559 -20.90 3.94 -0.61
N LEU A 560 -20.46 4.05 0.64
CA LEU A 560 -20.53 5.25 1.45
C LEU A 560 -19.14 5.91 1.51
N ILE A 561 -19.03 7.07 0.89
CA ILE A 561 -17.75 7.76 0.68
C ILE A 561 -17.75 9.11 1.36
N LEU A 562 -16.78 9.28 2.25
CA LEU A 562 -16.49 10.55 2.83
C LEU A 562 -15.69 11.40 1.83
N GLU A 563 -16.30 12.45 1.31
CA GLU A 563 -15.67 13.42 0.41
C GLU A 563 -15.46 14.73 1.18
N THR A 564 -14.20 15.12 1.40
CA THR A 564 -13.90 16.19 2.37
C THR A 564 -12.83 17.13 1.89
N GLN A 565 -12.98 18.38 2.31
CA GLN A 565 -11.99 19.42 2.21
C GLN A 565 -11.69 19.94 3.62
N VAL A 566 -10.41 20.12 3.93
CA VAL A 566 -10.00 20.80 5.16
C VAL A 566 -9.85 22.28 4.89
N VAL A 567 -10.28 23.07 5.86
CA VAL A 567 -9.99 24.49 5.93
C VAL A 567 -8.74 24.65 6.78
N SER A 568 -7.71 25.27 6.19
CA SER A 568 -6.44 25.52 6.85
C SER A 568 -6.57 26.43 8.08
N GLY A 569 -5.73 26.19 9.08
CA GLY A 569 -5.70 26.92 10.36
C GLY A 569 -5.96 26.03 11.57
N ARG A 570 -5.60 26.49 12.78
CA ARG A 570 -5.94 25.83 14.05
C ARG A 570 -7.01 26.63 14.80
N PRO A 571 -8.12 26.03 15.25
CA PRO A 571 -8.50 24.61 15.07
C PRO A 571 -8.80 24.28 13.60
N ARG A 572 -8.42 23.07 13.17
CA ARG A 572 -8.62 22.62 11.78
C ARG A 572 -10.07 22.26 11.57
N LYS A 573 -10.71 22.83 10.55
CA LYS A 573 -12.12 22.52 10.23
C LYS A 573 -12.22 21.57 9.06
N LEU A 574 -13.18 20.66 9.13
CA LEU A 574 -13.55 19.80 8.01
C LEU A 574 -14.89 20.24 7.46
N GLU A 575 -14.91 20.55 6.17
CA GLU A 575 -16.12 20.77 5.40
C GLU A 575 -16.22 19.69 4.32
N GLY A 576 -17.35 19.01 4.25
CA GLY A 576 -17.48 17.93 3.29
C GLY A 576 -18.88 17.38 3.22
N LYS A 577 -18.95 16.17 2.70
CA LYS A 577 -20.18 15.42 2.63
C LYS A 577 -19.91 13.93 2.68
N LEU A 578 -20.87 13.23 3.24
CA LEU A 578 -20.96 11.79 3.20
C LEU A 578 -21.85 11.40 2.02
N VAL A 579 -21.31 10.68 1.04
CA VAL A 579 -21.99 10.38 -0.22
C VAL A 579 -22.26 8.89 -0.34
N ILE A 580 -23.52 8.50 -0.54
CA ILE A 580 -23.87 7.16 -1.00
C ILE A 580 -23.80 7.12 -2.51
N ARG A 581 -23.06 6.15 -3.02
CA ARG A 581 -22.97 5.81 -4.43
C ARG A 581 -23.61 4.46 -4.70
N ASP A 582 -24.08 4.26 -5.92
CA ASP A 582 -24.56 2.96 -6.37
C ASP A 582 -23.43 1.91 -6.38
N ARG A 583 -23.79 0.64 -6.56
CA ARG A 583 -22.85 -0.49 -6.61
C ARG A 583 -21.70 -0.28 -7.58
N ASP A 584 -21.96 0.39 -8.70
CA ASP A 584 -20.94 0.64 -9.73
C ASP A 584 -20.12 1.92 -9.46
N TRP A 585 -20.34 2.61 -8.33
CA TRP A 585 -19.65 3.84 -7.93
C TRP A 585 -19.89 5.07 -8.83
N ARG A 586 -20.87 4.99 -9.75
CA ARG A 586 -21.04 5.93 -10.86
C ARG A 586 -21.92 7.10 -10.50
N GLN A 587 -22.95 6.86 -9.71
CA GLN A 587 -23.95 7.88 -9.39
C GLN A 587 -24.04 8.09 -7.89
N ALA A 588 -23.91 9.35 -7.47
CA ALA A 588 -24.33 9.76 -6.14
C ALA A 588 -25.85 9.59 -6.04
N ILE A 589 -26.28 8.69 -5.16
CA ILE A 589 -27.69 8.43 -4.86
C ILE A 589 -28.20 9.44 -3.83
N ARG A 590 -27.37 9.71 -2.82
CA ARG A 590 -27.66 10.62 -1.71
C ARG A 590 -26.35 11.21 -1.19
N ASP A 591 -26.40 12.43 -0.69
CA ASP A 591 -25.32 13.01 0.09
C ASP A 591 -25.86 13.74 1.32
N GLU A 592 -25.08 13.71 2.39
CA GLU A 592 -25.33 14.47 3.62
C GLU A 592 -24.15 15.38 3.91
N LYS A 593 -24.45 16.65 4.20
CA LYS A 593 -23.41 17.64 4.52
C LYS A 593 -22.75 17.29 5.86
N LEU A 594 -21.44 17.46 5.92
CA LEU A 594 -20.63 17.25 7.11
C LEU A 594 -19.81 18.50 7.41
N GLU A 595 -19.88 18.96 8.65
CA GLU A 595 -19.03 20.01 9.20
C GLU A 595 -18.47 19.53 10.54
N ILE A 596 -17.15 19.56 10.70
CA ILE A 596 -16.46 19.26 11.97
C ILE A 596 -15.63 20.48 12.33
N ASP A 597 -15.88 21.03 13.53
CA ASP A 597 -15.31 22.31 13.96
C ASP A 597 -13.84 22.21 14.40
N ASP A 598 -13.42 21.05 14.90
CA ASP A 598 -12.03 20.80 15.27
C ASP A 598 -11.61 19.35 14.97
N LEU A 599 -10.75 19.16 13.96
CA LEU A 599 -10.12 17.88 13.65
C LEU A 599 -8.99 17.52 14.63
N ASP A 600 -8.59 18.45 15.49
CA ASP A 600 -7.66 18.17 16.57
C ASP A 600 -8.39 17.72 17.86
N ASP A 601 -9.72 17.47 17.82
CA ASP A 601 -10.51 16.90 18.93
C ASP A 601 -11.27 15.63 18.49
N GLN A 602 -10.94 14.49 19.09
CA GLN A 602 -11.61 13.20 18.84
C GLN A 602 -13.12 13.23 19.15
N ALA A 603 -13.53 13.99 20.16
CA ALA A 603 -14.94 14.12 20.51
C ALA A 603 -15.72 14.88 19.44
N GLU A 604 -15.11 15.92 18.86
CA GLU A 604 -15.69 16.70 17.75
C GLU A 604 -15.75 15.86 16.47
N ILE A 605 -14.68 15.13 16.13
CA ILE A 605 -14.68 14.19 15.00
C ILE A 605 -15.83 13.19 15.13
N LYS A 606 -15.92 12.56 16.30
CA LYS A 606 -16.96 11.57 16.57
C LYS A 606 -18.35 12.19 16.47
N SER A 607 -18.60 13.28 17.19
CA SER A 607 -19.89 13.98 17.21
C SER A 607 -20.35 14.37 15.79
N GLY A 608 -19.45 14.96 15.00
CA GLY A 608 -19.73 15.38 13.63
C GLY A 608 -20.10 14.20 12.72
N ILE A 609 -19.31 13.12 12.75
CA ILE A 609 -19.56 11.93 11.92
C ILE A 609 -20.81 11.18 12.38
N SER A 610 -21.00 10.95 13.69
CA SER A 610 -22.14 10.19 14.22
C SER A 610 -23.47 10.77 13.75
N LYS A 611 -23.59 12.10 13.68
CA LYS A 611 -24.82 12.76 13.19
C LYS A 611 -25.07 12.46 11.71
N ALA A 612 -24.08 12.67 10.85
CA ALA A 612 -24.23 12.44 9.41
C ALA A 612 -24.45 10.96 9.08
N ALA A 613 -23.71 10.07 9.74
CA ALA A 613 -23.87 8.61 9.60
C ALA A 613 -25.26 8.15 10.06
N TYR A 614 -25.79 8.73 11.16
CA TYR A 614 -27.14 8.43 11.63
C TYR A 614 -28.21 8.82 10.59
N GLU A 615 -28.16 10.04 10.06
CA GLU A 615 -29.11 10.51 9.04
C GLU A 615 -29.05 9.64 7.78
N MET A 616 -27.83 9.29 7.38
CA MET A 616 -27.60 8.41 6.24
C MET A 616 -28.18 7.01 6.45
N ARG A 617 -27.96 6.42 7.63
CA ARG A 617 -28.55 5.13 8.02
C ARG A 617 -30.08 5.18 7.95
N VAL A 618 -30.71 6.18 8.55
CA VAL A 618 -32.17 6.32 8.52
C VAL A 618 -32.70 6.39 7.08
N TRP A 619 -31.95 7.06 6.19
CA TRP A 619 -32.30 7.12 4.77
C TRP A 619 -32.16 5.76 4.07
N ILE A 620 -31.06 5.03 4.30
CA ILE A 620 -30.83 3.68 3.76
C ILE A 620 -31.98 2.76 4.16
N GLN A 621 -32.31 2.73 5.45
CA GLN A 621 -33.38 1.90 6.00
C GLN A 621 -34.73 2.18 5.33
N LYS A 622 -35.07 3.46 5.13
CA LYS A 622 -36.32 3.84 4.45
C LYS A 622 -36.36 3.46 2.97
N THR A 623 -35.20 3.46 2.32
CA THR A 623 -35.11 3.27 0.86
C THR A 623 -35.01 1.81 0.48
N TYR A 624 -34.29 1.02 1.27
CA TYR A 624 -33.95 -0.37 0.97
C TYR A 624 -34.57 -1.39 1.94
N GLY A 625 -35.12 -0.96 3.09
CA GLY A 625 -35.76 -1.84 4.08
C GLY A 625 -37.20 -2.22 3.75
N GLN A 626 -37.55 -2.40 2.47
CA GLN A 626 -38.86 -2.90 2.01
C GLN A 626 -38.79 -4.29 1.42
#